data_AF-A0A7C1P2L8-F1
#
_entry.id   AF-A0A7C1P2L8-F1
#
_cell.length_a   1.000
_cell.length_b   1.000
_cell.length_c   1.000
_cell.angle_alpha   90.00
_cell.angle_beta   90.00
_cell.angle_gamma   90.00
#
_symmetry.space_group_name_H-M   'P 1'
#
loop_
_entity.id
_entity.type
_entity.pdbx_description
1 polymer ?
#
loop_
_entity_poly.entity_id
_entity_poly.type
_entity_poly.pdbx_seq_one_letter_code
_entity_poly.pdbx_strand_id
1 'polypeptide(L)'
;MSATNNGLLILVRILLSFMFIMSGFGKLTDPAGTAGMISGAGLPAADLLAYAAGLYELVAGLFILVGFQTKITAWTIALFCVFTGLVFHTGTVAIEGWPEGALGWINTLN
;
A
#
# COMPACT_ATOMS: atom_id res chain seq x y z
N MET A 1 -1.85 19.81 -25.83
CA MET A 1 -2.34 18.50 -25.34
C MET A 1 -3.82 18.41 -25.69
N SER A 2 -4.31 17.33 -26.31
CA SER A 2 -5.73 17.23 -26.72
C SER A 2 -6.65 17.09 -25.50
N ALA A 3 -7.95 17.42 -25.65
CA ALA A 3 -8.94 17.30 -24.58
C ALA A 3 -9.03 15.86 -24.01
N THR A 4 -8.83 14.84 -24.85
CA THR A 4 -8.78 13.43 -24.44
C THR A 4 -7.63 13.16 -23.47
N ASN A 5 -6.45 13.73 -23.70
CA ASN A 5 -5.32 13.57 -22.78
C ASN A 5 -5.61 14.21 -21.42
N ASN A 6 -6.32 15.34 -21.39
CA ASN A 6 -6.68 15.99 -20.14
C ASN A 6 -7.72 15.17 -19.35
N GLY A 7 -8.72 14.61 -20.03
CA GLY A 7 -9.72 13.74 -19.42
C GLY A 7 -9.11 12.46 -18.82
N LEU A 8 -8.21 11.81 -19.56
CA LEU A 8 -7.48 10.62 -19.08
C LEU A 8 -6.62 10.92 -17.86
N LEU A 9 -5.93 12.06 -17.82
CA LEU A 9 -5.11 12.46 -16.67
C LEU A 9 -5.94 12.69 -15.41
N ILE A 10 -7.13 13.30 -15.54
CA ILE A 10 -8.06 13.47 -14.41
C ILE A 10 -8.55 12.10 -13.91
N LEU A 11 -8.92 11.21 -14.83
CA LEU A 11 -9.37 9.86 -14.46
C LEU A 11 -8.29 9.10 -13.70
N VAL A 12 -7.05 9.08 -14.21
CA VAL A 12 -5.91 8.43 -13.52
C VAL A 12 -5.69 9.02 -12.14
N ARG A 13 -5.77 10.35 -11.99
CA ARG A 13 -5.63 11.01 -10.68
C ARG A 13 -6.71 10.56 -9.70
N ILE A 14 -7.97 10.51 -10.14
CA ILE A 14 -9.09 10.10 -9.29
C ILE A 14 -8.93 8.64 -8.88
N LEU A 15 -8.65 7.74 -9.83
CA LEU A 15 -8.51 6.31 -9.53
C LEU A 15 -7.31 6.03 -8.61
N LEU A 16 -6.16 6.67 -8.87
CA LEU A 16 -4.97 6.52 -8.04
C LEU A 16 -5.24 7.04 -6.62
N SER A 17 -5.78 8.25 -6.48
CA SER A 17 -6.06 8.84 -5.17
C SER A 17 -7.11 8.05 -4.39
N PHE A 18 -8.17 7.59 -5.06
CA PHE A 18 -9.23 6.79 -4.45
C PHE A 18 -8.68 5.54 -3.75
N MET A 19 -7.73 4.84 -4.39
CA MET A 19 -7.10 3.65 -3.81
C MET A 19 -6.41 3.95 -2.47
N PHE A 20 -5.61 5.03 -2.41
CA PHE A 20 -4.92 5.43 -1.18
C PHE A 20 -5.86 5.99 -0.11
N ILE A 21 -6.89 6.74 -0.51
CA ILE A 21 -7.88 7.28 0.42
C ILE A 21 -8.65 6.15 1.10
N MET A 22 -9.15 5.18 0.32
CA MET A 22 -9.89 4.04 0.86
C MET A 22 -9.01 3.15 1.74
N SER A 23 -7.79 2.88 1.29
CA SER A 23 -6.82 2.10 2.05
C SER A 23 -6.48 2.78 3.38
N GLY A 24 -6.14 4.08 3.35
CA GLY A 24 -5.80 4.84 4.54
C GLY A 24 -6.97 4.98 5.51
N PHE A 25 -8.18 5.25 5.00
CA PHE A 25 -9.40 5.28 5.81
C PHE A 25 -9.65 3.94 6.50
N GLY A 26 -9.55 2.83 5.76
CA GLY A 26 -9.73 1.49 6.32
C GLY A 26 -8.76 1.20 7.47
N LYS A 27 -7.48 1.55 7.30
CA LYS A 27 -6.45 1.41 8.35
C LYS A 27 -6.73 2.26 9.59
N LEU A 28 -7.39 3.41 9.45
CA LEU A 28 -7.73 4.28 10.58
C LEU A 28 -9.00 3.83 11.31
N THR A 29 -9.95 3.22 10.60
CA THR A 29 -11.19 2.70 11.21
C THR A 29 -11.03 1.30 11.81
N ASP A 30 -10.11 0.49 11.27
CA ASP A 30 -9.73 -0.82 11.79
C ASP A 30 -8.19 -0.98 11.80
N PRO A 31 -7.51 -0.30 12.74
CA PRO A 31 -6.05 -0.35 12.85
C PRO A 31 -5.55 -1.72 13.32
N ALA A 32 -6.37 -2.48 14.06
CA ALA A 32 -5.98 -3.77 14.63
C ALA A 32 -5.64 -4.80 13.54
N GLY A 33 -6.44 -4.87 12.46
CA GLY A 33 -6.15 -5.75 11.33
C GLY A 33 -4.81 -5.43 10.67
N THR A 34 -4.50 -4.15 10.52
CA THR A 34 -3.22 -3.71 9.92
C THR A 34 -2.04 -3.94 10.86
N ALA A 35 -2.20 -3.69 12.16
CA ALA A 35 -1.18 -3.97 13.16
C ALA A 35 -0.85 -5.48 13.21
N GLY A 36 -1.85 -6.35 13.06
CA GLY A 36 -1.63 -7.80 12.94
C GLY A 36 -0.73 -8.15 11.76
N MET A 37 -0.96 -7.56 10.58
CA MET A 37 -0.10 -7.75 9.40
C MET A 37 1.33 -7.21 9.63
N ILE A 38 1.47 -6.03 10.23
CA ILE A 38 2.76 -5.40 10.54
C ILE A 38 3.56 -6.25 11.54
N SER A 39 2.91 -6.74 12.59
CA SER A 39 3.51 -7.65 13.56
C SER A 39 3.91 -8.98 12.90
N GLY A 40 3.08 -9.52 12.00
CA GLY A 40 3.37 -10.74 11.24
C GLY A 40 4.59 -10.58 10.32
N ALA A 41 4.82 -9.38 9.79
CA ALA A 41 6.03 -9.04 9.04
C ALA A 41 7.26 -8.82 9.94
N GLY A 42 7.13 -8.93 11.27
CA GLY A 42 8.23 -8.80 12.23
C GLY A 42 8.65 -7.35 12.53
N LEU A 43 7.86 -6.35 12.13
CA LEU A 43 8.16 -4.96 12.42
C LEU A 43 7.79 -4.59 13.86
N PRO A 44 8.62 -3.81 14.57
CA PRO A 44 8.28 -3.33 15.92
C PRO A 44 7.19 -2.25 15.86
N ALA A 45 6.58 -1.96 17.01
CA ALA A 45 5.60 -0.88 17.18
C ALA A 45 4.43 -0.94 16.18
N ALA A 46 3.87 -2.14 15.96
CA ALA A 46 2.87 -2.41 14.93
C ALA A 46 1.64 -1.49 14.98
N ASP A 47 1.09 -1.21 16.16
CA ASP A 47 -0.07 -0.31 16.31
C ASP A 47 0.25 1.12 15.83
N LEU A 48 1.41 1.66 16.25
CA LEU A 48 1.85 2.99 15.85
C LEU A 48 2.06 3.05 14.33
N LEU A 49 2.70 2.03 13.75
CA LEU A 49 2.92 1.95 12.31
C LEU A 49 1.60 1.79 11.53
N ALA A 50 0.60 1.09 12.07
CA ALA A 50 -0.71 0.98 11.44
C ALA A 50 -1.41 2.34 11.32
N TYR A 51 -1.43 3.12 12.41
CA TYR A 51 -1.97 4.49 12.38
C TYR A 51 -1.15 5.41 11.50
N ALA A 52 0.18 5.32 11.54
CA ALA A 52 1.06 6.13 10.72
C ALA A 52 0.85 5.85 9.22
N ALA A 53 0.75 4.57 8.83
CA ALA A 53 0.45 4.17 7.46
C ALA A 53 -0.94 4.64 7.03
N GLY A 54 -1.96 4.47 7.87
CA GLY A 54 -3.32 4.92 7.59
C GLY A 54 -3.42 6.43 7.38
N LEU A 55 -2.82 7.22 8.28
CA LEU A 55 -2.78 8.67 8.17
C LEU A 55 -2.02 9.11 6.91
N TYR A 56 -0.86 8.51 6.65
CA TYR A 56 -0.05 8.80 5.48
C TYR A 56 -0.80 8.54 4.18
N GLU A 57 -1.38 7.35 4.00
CA GLU A 57 -2.10 6.97 2.78
C GLU A 57 -3.31 7.89 2.55
N LEU A 58 -4.07 8.19 3.61
CA LEU A 58 -5.24 9.06 3.51
C LEU A 58 -4.85 10.48 3.09
N VAL A 59 -3.87 11.08 3.76
CA VAL A 59 -3.41 12.45 3.48
C VAL A 59 -2.76 12.53 2.10
N ALA A 60 -1.89 11.60 1.75
CA ALA A 60 -1.22 11.57 0.46
C ALA A 60 -2.23 11.35 -0.70
N GLY A 61 -3.21 10.46 -0.51
CA GLY A 61 -4.30 10.25 -1.46
C GLY A 61 -5.12 11.54 -1.68
N LEU A 62 -5.49 12.23 -0.61
CA LEU A 62 -6.19 13.52 -0.69
C LEU A 62 -5.36 14.59 -1.41
N PHE A 63 -4.05 14.68 -1.13
CA PHE A 63 -3.16 15.62 -1.79
C PHE A 63 -3.08 15.38 -3.30
N ILE A 64 -2.98 14.12 -3.75
CA ILE A 64 -3.05 13.78 -5.18
C ILE A 64 -4.42 14.17 -5.77
N LEU A 65 -5.53 13.86 -5.08
CA LEU A 65 -6.88 14.14 -5.55
C LEU A 65 -7.09 15.64 -5.80
N VAL A 66 -6.80 16.48 -4.80
CA VAL A 66 -7.01 17.94 -4.89
C VAL A 66 -5.92 18.64 -5.71
N GLY A 67 -4.83 17.95 -6.05
CA GLY A 67 -3.73 18.51 -6.82
C GLY A 67 -2.71 19.31 -6.00
N PHE A 68 -2.65 19.10 -4.69
CA PHE A 68 -1.70 19.77 -3.80
C PHE A 68 -0.34 19.06 -3.80
N GLN A 69 0.73 19.80 -4.11
CA GLN A 69 2.12 19.31 -4.08
C GLN A 69 2.34 17.96 -4.80
N THR A 70 1.60 17.71 -5.89
CA THR A 70 1.50 16.38 -6.52
C THR A 70 2.83 15.74 -6.87
N LYS A 71 3.83 16.52 -7.29
CA LYS A 71 5.17 15.99 -7.61
C LYS A 71 5.85 15.39 -6.38
N ILE A 72 5.80 16.07 -5.25
CA ILE A 72 6.40 15.62 -4.00
C ILE A 72 5.61 14.41 -3.47
N THR A 73 4.28 14.54 -3.40
CA THR A 73 3.38 13.49 -2.93
C THR A 73 3.51 12.20 -3.77
N ALA A 74 3.69 12.31 -5.09
CA ALA A 74 3.89 11.14 -5.94
C ALA A 74 5.20 10.41 -5.63
N TRP A 75 6.28 11.14 -5.35
CA TRP A 75 7.55 10.52 -4.95
C TRP A 75 7.45 9.81 -3.61
N THR A 76 6.80 10.40 -2.62
CA THR A 76 6.62 9.74 -1.32
C THR A 76 5.74 8.50 -1.48
N ILE A 77 4.66 8.57 -2.28
CA ILE A 77 3.79 7.41 -2.56
C ILE A 77 4.60 6.30 -3.23
N ALA A 78 5.43 6.63 -4.22
CA ALA A 78 6.27 5.65 -4.89
C ALA A 78 7.22 4.94 -3.92
N LEU A 79 7.89 5.69 -3.03
CA LEU A 79 8.76 5.12 -2.00
C LEU A 79 7.97 4.23 -1.03
N PHE A 80 6.78 4.67 -0.61
CA PHE A 80 5.90 3.88 0.25
C PHE A 80 5.50 2.57 -0.41
N CYS A 81 5.10 2.58 -1.69
CA CYS A 81 4.74 1.37 -2.43
C CYS A 81 5.92 0.41 -2.60
N VAL A 82 7.12 0.93 -2.87
CA VAL A 82 8.33 0.09 -2.94
C VAL A 82 8.60 -0.57 -1.60
N PHE A 83 8.54 0.21 -0.51
CA PHE A 83 8.71 -0.30 0.84
C PHE A 83 7.66 -1.38 1.17
N THR A 84 6.37 -1.12 0.97
CA THR A 84 5.33 -2.08 1.30
C THR A 84 5.36 -3.31 0.41
N GLY A 85 5.71 -3.16 -0.87
CA GLY A 85 5.97 -4.28 -1.78
C GLY A 85 7.06 -5.20 -1.24
N LEU A 86 8.21 -4.65 -0.85
CA LEU A 86 9.33 -5.43 -0.34
C LEU A 86 9.04 -6.09 1.01
N VAL A 87 8.27 -5.44 1.89
CA VAL A 87 8.04 -5.94 3.27
C VAL A 87 6.84 -6.88 3.37
N PHE A 88 5.76 -6.62 2.63
CA PHE A 88 4.48 -7.33 2.79
C PHE A 88 4.13 -8.25 1.62
N HIS A 89 4.91 -8.24 0.53
CA HIS A 89 4.66 -9.05 -0.67
C HIS A 89 5.86 -9.93 -1.09
N THR A 90 6.76 -10.29 -0.16
CA THR A 90 7.94 -11.14 -0.45
C THR A 90 8.11 -12.32 0.53
N GLY A 91 7.13 -12.54 1.42
CA GLY A 91 7.24 -13.52 2.49
C GLY A 91 7.25 -14.97 1.99
N THR A 92 8.08 -15.82 2.58
CA THR A 92 8.08 -17.25 2.27
C THR A 92 6.81 -17.91 2.83
N VAL A 93 6.04 -18.56 1.97
CA VAL A 93 4.92 -19.42 2.33
C VAL A 93 5.49 -20.73 2.89
N ALA A 94 5.25 -20.97 4.18
CA ALA A 94 5.64 -22.20 4.87
C ALA A 94 4.41 -22.78 5.58
N ILE A 95 3.68 -23.66 4.89
CA ILE A 95 2.53 -24.38 5.46
C ILE A 95 3.05 -25.68 6.07
N GLU A 96 2.81 -25.87 7.38
CA GLU A 96 3.22 -27.09 8.07
C GLU A 96 2.55 -28.33 7.44
N GLY A 97 3.35 -29.37 7.16
CA GLY A 97 2.88 -30.61 6.56
C GLY A 97 2.74 -30.59 5.02
N TRP A 98 3.06 -29.48 4.36
CA TRP A 98 3.05 -29.41 2.90
C TRP A 98 4.35 -29.95 2.27
N PRO A 99 4.29 -30.59 1.07
CA PRO A 99 5.49 -31.08 0.39
C PRO A 99 6.45 -29.94 0.02
N GLU A 100 7.76 -30.14 0.21
CA GLU A 100 8.80 -29.14 -0.13
C GLU A 100 8.75 -28.70 -1.59
N GLY A 101 8.43 -29.61 -2.51
CA GLY A 101 8.27 -29.26 -3.93
C GLY A 101 7.13 -28.27 -4.17
N ALA A 102 5.99 -28.42 -3.47
CA ALA A 102 4.86 -27.52 -3.58
C ALA A 102 5.15 -26.15 -2.94
N LEU A 103 5.80 -26.15 -1.77
CA LEU A 103 6.29 -24.93 -1.13
C LEU A 103 7.32 -24.22 -2.03
N GLY A 104 8.22 -24.96 -2.68
CA GLY A 104 9.18 -24.43 -3.64
C GLY A 104 8.50 -23.71 -4.80
N TRP A 105 7.53 -24.34 -5.45
CA TRP A 105 6.76 -23.69 -6.53
C TRP A 105 6.04 -22.42 -6.08
N ILE A 106 5.36 -22.44 -4.93
CA ILE A 106 4.67 -21.25 -4.42
C ILE A 106 5.66 -20.12 -4.11
N ASN A 107 6.78 -20.44 -3.48
CA ASN A 107 7.78 -19.44 -3.12
C ASN A 107 8.56 -18.90 -4.31
N THR A 108 8.66 -19.65 -5.42
CA THR A 108 9.23 -19.13 -6.67
C THR A 108 8.29 -18.18 -7.42
N LEU A 109 7.00 -18.21 -7.12
CA LEU A 109 5.98 -17.37 -7.75
C LEU A 109 5.59 -16.15 -6.90
N ASN A 110 6.12 -16.06 -5.67
CA ASN A 110 5.93 -14.95 -4.73
C ASN A 110 7.12 -13.99 -4.80
#